data_AF-A0A1F6CNJ8-F1
#
_entry.id   AF-A0A1F6CNJ8-F1
#
_cell.length_a   1.000
_cell.length_b   1.000
_cell.length_c   1.000
_cell.angle_alpha   90.00
_cell.angle_beta   90.00
_cell.angle_gamma   90.00
#
_symmetry.space_group_name_H-M   'P 1'
#
loop_
_entity.id
_entity.type
_entity.pdbx_description
1 polymer ?
#
loop_
_entity_poly.entity_id
_entity_poly.type
_entity_poly.pdbx_seq_one_letter_code
_entity_poly.pdbx_strand_id
1 'polypeptide(L)'
;MKYAALLGWGICIYAVMTLAWAGIALYGLGGTLTGRILGLIVLIVTLTIAGRSLKFHSWKDIVPYSLLWVVIMALFDAVYSVPFGGWGIYADWNLWVGYALVAAVPMLAPLTRIVPDGSRA
;
A
#
# COMPACT_ATOMS: atom_id res chain seq x y z
N MET A 1 -6.35 5.60 19.80
CA MET A 1 -6.09 5.25 18.39
C MET A 1 -6.03 3.73 18.26
N LYS A 2 -6.56 3.13 17.18
CA LYS A 2 -6.64 1.66 17.02
C LYS A 2 -5.35 1.09 16.42
N TYR A 3 -4.22 1.24 17.12
CA TYR A 3 -2.89 0.84 16.62
C TYR A 3 -2.79 -0.64 16.19
N ALA A 4 -3.51 -1.54 16.87
CA ALA A 4 -3.54 -2.96 16.51
C ALA A 4 -4.22 -3.24 15.15
N ALA A 5 -5.32 -2.54 14.85
CA ALA A 5 -6.00 -2.67 13.55
C ALA A 5 -5.16 -2.06 12.41
N LEU A 6 -4.41 -1.00 12.72
CA LEU A 6 -3.44 -0.36 11.82
C LEU A 6 -2.30 -1.33 11.47
N LEU A 7 -1.66 -1.95 12.47
CA LEU A 7 -0.61 -2.96 12.24
C LEU A 7 -1.13 -4.15 11.43
N GLY A 8 -2.32 -4.66 11.78
CA GLY A 8 -2.94 -5.79 11.09
C GLY A 8 -3.18 -5.51 9.60
N TRP A 9 -3.69 -4.34 9.26
CA TRP A 9 -3.94 -3.98 7.86
C TRP A 9 -2.67 -3.82 7.04
N GLY A 10 -1.62 -3.29 7.63
CA GLY A 10 -0.33 -3.21 6.95
C GLY A 10 0.26 -4.58 6.61
N ILE A 11 0.16 -5.54 7.54
CA ILE A 11 0.54 -6.94 7.28
C ILE A 11 -0.34 -7.54 6.17
N CYS A 12 -1.65 -7.29 6.19
CA CYS A 12 -2.55 -7.75 5.13
C CYS A 12 -2.19 -7.17 3.76
N ILE A 13 -1.88 -5.87 3.67
CA ILE A 13 -1.46 -5.22 2.42
C ILE A 13 -0.18 -5.89 1.90
N TYR A 14 0.82 -6.08 2.76
CA TYR A 14 2.06 -6.74 2.38
C TYR A 14 1.83 -8.18 1.90
N ALA A 15 1.02 -8.96 2.62
CA ALA A 15 0.70 -10.34 2.27
C ALA A 15 -0.01 -10.43 0.91
N VAL A 16 -1.02 -9.59 0.67
CA VAL A 16 -1.76 -9.56 -0.60
C VAL A 16 -0.86 -9.15 -1.76
N MET A 17 -0.01 -8.13 -1.57
CA MET A 17 0.91 -7.68 -2.61
C MET A 17 1.98 -8.74 -2.92
N THR A 18 2.51 -9.40 -1.90
CA THR A 18 3.48 -10.49 -2.07
C THR A 18 2.87 -11.65 -2.84
N LEU A 19 1.63 -12.02 -2.52
CA LEU A 19 0.89 -13.08 -3.22
C LEU A 19 0.60 -12.69 -4.67
N ALA A 20 0.17 -11.46 -4.92
CA ALA A 20 -0.09 -10.96 -6.26
C ALA A 20 1.20 -10.94 -7.10
N TRP A 21 2.31 -10.47 -6.52
CA TRP A 21 3.62 -10.51 -7.18
C TRP A 21 4.06 -11.93 -7.50
N ALA A 22 3.92 -12.88 -6.56
CA ALA A 22 4.24 -14.28 -6.79
C ALA A 22 3.42 -14.88 -7.93
N GLY A 23 2.12 -14.57 -8.01
CA GLY A 23 1.26 -14.96 -9.13
C GLY A 23 1.73 -14.36 -10.45
N ILE A 24 1.97 -13.06 -10.50
CA ILE A 24 2.47 -12.35 -11.71
C ILE A 24 3.79 -12.96 -12.19
N ALA A 25 4.71 -13.25 -11.27
CA ALA A 25 5.99 -13.89 -11.58
C ALA A 25 5.81 -15.32 -12.12
N LEU A 26 4.92 -16.12 -11.51
CA LEU A 26 4.62 -17.49 -11.95
C LEU A 26 4.13 -17.55 -13.40
N TYR A 27 3.32 -16.58 -13.82
CA TYR A 27 2.82 -16.49 -15.19
C TYR A 27 3.80 -15.82 -16.18
N GLY A 28 5.05 -15.57 -15.77
CA GLY A 28 6.07 -14.95 -16.63
C GLY A 28 5.77 -13.48 -16.95
N LEU A 29 4.87 -12.84 -16.21
CA LEU A 29 4.51 -11.43 -16.39
C LEU A 29 5.41 -10.49 -15.56
N GLY A 30 6.38 -11.04 -14.82
CA GLY A 30 7.37 -10.28 -14.07
C GLY A 30 8.10 -9.28 -14.96
N GLY A 31 8.07 -8.00 -14.59
CA GLY A 31 8.71 -6.92 -15.36
C GLY A 31 7.91 -6.39 -16.57
N THR A 32 6.81 -7.05 -16.97
CA THR A 32 5.97 -6.61 -18.10
C THR A 32 5.03 -5.46 -17.71
N LEU A 33 4.59 -4.66 -18.69
CA LEU A 33 3.60 -3.61 -18.47
C LEU A 33 2.27 -4.18 -17.92
N THR A 34 1.84 -5.33 -18.44
CA THR A 34 0.64 -6.03 -17.98
C THR A 34 0.74 -6.43 -16.51
N GLY A 35 1.87 -7.00 -16.09
CA GLY A 35 2.12 -7.33 -14.69
C GLY A 35 2.08 -6.10 -13.79
N ARG A 36 2.65 -4.98 -14.24
CA ARG A 36 2.60 -3.70 -13.50
C ARG A 36 1.18 -3.18 -13.33
N ILE A 37 0.36 -3.21 -14.38
CA ILE A 37 -1.05 -2.80 -14.33
C ILE A 37 -1.83 -3.67 -13.34
N LEU A 38 -1.67 -4.99 -13.41
CA LEU A 38 -2.33 -5.92 -12.48
C LEU A 38 -1.91 -5.68 -11.03
N GLY A 39 -0.62 -5.49 -10.77
CA GLY A 39 -0.10 -5.18 -9.44
C GLY A 39 -0.68 -3.86 -8.89
N LEU A 40 -0.76 -2.83 -9.73
CA LEU A 40 -1.38 -1.55 -9.36
C LEU A 40 -2.87 -1.71 -9.02
N ILE A 41 -3.63 -2.48 -9.80
CA ILE A 41 -5.04 -2.75 -9.54
C ILE A 41 -5.20 -3.42 -8.16
N VAL A 42 -4.43 -4.46 -7.88
CA VAL A 42 -4.48 -5.17 -6.59
C VAL A 42 -4.13 -4.23 -5.43
N LEU A 43 -3.10 -3.41 -5.59
CA LEU A 43 -2.68 -2.43 -4.58
C LEU A 43 -3.79 -1.43 -4.26
N ILE A 44 -4.38 -0.81 -5.30
CA ILE A 44 -5.46 0.18 -5.15
C ILE A 44 -6.67 -0.44 -4.46
N VAL A 45 -7.09 -1.63 -4.88
CA VAL A 45 -8.23 -2.34 -4.28
C VAL A 45 -7.97 -2.61 -2.80
N THR A 46 -6.80 -3.15 -2.48
CA THR A 46 -6.44 -3.51 -1.10
C THR A 46 -6.37 -2.28 -0.18
N LEU A 47 -5.74 -1.19 -0.65
CA LEU A 47 -5.67 0.07 0.09
C LEU A 47 -7.05 0.70 0.28
N THR A 48 -7.94 0.59 -0.72
CA THR A 48 -9.32 1.07 -0.61
C THR A 48 -10.10 0.30 0.46
N ILE A 49 -9.98 -1.04 0.49
CA ILE A 49 -10.63 -1.88 1.51
C ILE A 49 -10.09 -1.56 2.90
N ALA A 50 -8.76 -1.44 3.04
CA ALA A 50 -8.11 -1.09 4.29
C ALA A 50 -8.58 0.27 4.83
N GLY A 51 -8.59 1.30 3.96
CA GLY A 51 -9.04 2.64 4.29
C GLY A 51 -10.50 2.70 4.74
N ARG A 52 -11.38 1.96 4.05
CA ARG A 52 -12.79 1.83 4.45
C ARG A 52 -12.98 1.10 5.78
N SER A 53 -12.23 0.02 6.00
CA SER A 53 -12.31 -0.80 7.21
C SER A 53 -11.88 -0.03 8.48
N LEU A 54 -10.86 0.82 8.35
CA LEU A 54 -10.29 1.53 9.49
C LEU A 54 -11.14 2.74 9.95
N LYS A 55 -12.12 3.18 9.14
CA LYS A 55 -13.07 4.27 9.47
C LYS A 55 -12.40 5.54 10.00
N PHE A 56 -11.21 5.90 9.49
CA PHE A 56 -10.51 7.11 9.92
C PHE A 56 -11.35 8.37 9.66
N HIS A 57 -11.33 9.28 10.63
CA HIS A 57 -12.08 10.54 10.60
C HIS A 57 -11.21 11.76 10.26
N SER A 58 -9.88 11.63 10.28
CA SER A 58 -8.96 12.77 10.16
C SER A 58 -7.67 12.38 9.45
N TRP A 59 -7.18 13.27 8.60
CA TRP A 59 -5.88 13.15 7.93
C TRP A 59 -4.71 13.07 8.93
N LYS A 60 -4.84 13.67 10.12
CA LYS A 60 -3.81 13.66 11.17
C LYS A 60 -3.50 12.25 11.70
N ASP A 61 -4.44 11.32 11.62
CA ASP A 61 -4.24 9.94 12.08
C ASP A 61 -3.64 9.05 10.97
N ILE A 62 -3.91 9.40 9.71
CA ILE A 62 -3.51 8.60 8.54
C ILE A 62 -2.04 8.90 8.18
N VAL A 63 -1.66 10.17 8.11
CA VAL A 63 -0.31 10.63 7.69
C VAL A 63 0.83 9.93 8.44
N PRO A 64 0.89 9.94 9.78
CA PRO A 64 2.00 9.33 10.51
C PRO A 64 2.05 7.81 10.31
N TYR A 65 0.89 7.17 10.08
CA TYR A 65 0.82 5.75 9.79
C TYR A 65 1.35 5.39 8.41
N SER A 66 0.93 6.11 7.36
CA SER A 66 1.44 5.86 6.00
C SER A 66 2.94 6.04 5.94
N LEU A 67 3.46 7.09 6.61
CA LEU A 67 4.89 7.33 6.74
C LEU A 67 5.63 6.20 7.48
N LEU A 68 5.07 5.74 8.61
CA LEU A 68 5.65 4.61 9.36
C LEU A 68 5.75 3.36 8.47
N TRP A 69 4.74 3.09 7.65
CA TRP A 69 4.75 1.93 6.75
C TRP A 69 5.74 2.05 5.61
N VAL A 70 5.90 3.24 5.02
CA VAL A 70 6.96 3.48 4.04
C VAL A 70 8.33 3.19 4.65
N VAL A 71 8.56 3.62 5.89
CA VAL A 71 9.82 3.36 6.61
C VAL A 71 10.01 1.86 6.86
N ILE A 72 8.97 1.14 7.30
CA ILE A 72 9.03 -0.31 7.51
C ILE A 72 9.31 -1.06 6.19
N MET A 73 8.64 -0.68 5.10
CA MET A 73 8.89 -1.28 3.78
C MET A 73 10.31 -1.01 3.31
N ALA A 74 10.80 0.23 3.42
CA ALA A 74 12.17 0.56 3.06
C ALA A 74 13.20 -0.22 3.88
N LEU A 75 12.92 -0.47 5.16
CA LEU A 75 13.73 -1.32 6.03
C LEU A 75 13.70 -2.78 5.62
N PHE A 76 12.53 -3.34 5.30
CA PHE A 76 12.44 -4.70 4.81
C PHE A 76 13.11 -4.87 3.45
N ASP A 77 12.96 -3.93 2.53
CA ASP A 77 13.68 -3.96 1.26
C ASP A 77 15.19 -3.84 1.47
N ALA A 78 15.65 -3.01 2.40
CA ALA A 78 17.06 -2.94 2.77
C ALA A 78 17.57 -4.29 3.28
N VAL A 79 16.84 -4.93 4.19
CA VAL A 79 17.27 -6.19 4.82
C VAL A 79 17.20 -7.37 3.85
N TYR A 80 16.16 -7.45 3.02
CA TYR A 80 15.91 -8.62 2.17
C TYR A 80 16.46 -8.49 0.75
N SER A 81 16.67 -7.29 0.23
CA SER A 81 17.09 -7.09 -1.16
C SER A 81 18.53 -6.60 -1.29
N VAL A 82 19.02 -5.72 -0.39
CA VAL A 82 20.39 -5.17 -0.48
C VAL A 82 21.49 -6.24 -0.35
N PRO A 83 21.40 -7.27 0.53
CA PRO A 83 22.45 -8.28 0.62
C PRO A 83 22.63 -9.10 -0.67
N PHE A 84 21.59 -9.20 -1.51
CA PHE A 84 21.59 -10.05 -2.69
C PHE A 84 21.69 -9.27 -4.01
N GLY A 85 21.16 -8.04 -4.07
CA GLY A 85 21.14 -7.18 -5.25
C GLY A 85 21.92 -5.87 -5.11
N GLY A 86 22.49 -5.59 -3.93
CA GLY A 86 23.15 -4.32 -3.62
C GLY A 86 22.17 -3.14 -3.49
N TRP A 87 22.72 -1.94 -3.34
CA TRP A 87 21.94 -0.70 -3.17
C TRP A 87 21.27 -0.21 -4.48
N GLY A 88 21.51 -0.87 -5.61
CA GLY A 88 20.98 -0.47 -6.91
C GLY A 88 19.46 -0.53 -7.03
N ILE A 89 18.79 -1.26 -6.13
CA ILE A 89 17.32 -1.31 -6.04
C ILE A 89 16.69 0.07 -5.82
N TYR A 90 17.39 0.98 -5.12
CA TYR A 90 16.91 2.34 -4.85
C TYR A 90 17.08 3.29 -6.04
N ALA A 91 17.75 2.86 -7.12
CA ALA A 91 17.79 3.60 -8.37
C ALA A 91 16.55 3.33 -9.24
N ASP A 92 15.76 2.29 -8.95
CA ASP A 92 14.53 1.99 -9.69
C ASP A 92 13.38 2.89 -9.25
N TRP A 93 12.87 3.69 -10.20
CA TRP A 93 11.72 4.57 -9.96
C TRP A 93 10.45 3.82 -9.59
N ASN A 94 10.29 2.56 -10.00
CA ASN A 94 9.12 1.74 -9.65
C ASN A 94 9.01 1.51 -8.14
N LEU A 95 10.15 1.39 -7.44
CA LEU A 95 10.21 1.24 -5.99
C LEU A 95 9.63 2.48 -5.29
N TRP A 96 10.09 3.66 -5.70
CA TRP A 96 9.64 4.94 -5.14
C TRP A 96 8.15 5.20 -5.43
N VAL A 97 7.66 4.82 -6.61
CA VAL A 97 6.23 4.88 -6.93
C VAL A 97 5.42 3.98 -5.99
N GLY A 98 5.91 2.78 -5.69
CA GLY A 98 5.29 1.89 -4.70
C GLY A 98 5.19 2.54 -3.32
N TYR A 99 6.27 3.12 -2.82
CA TYR A 99 6.28 3.84 -1.54
C TYR A 99 5.34 5.04 -1.53
N ALA A 100 5.33 5.82 -2.61
CA ALA A 100 4.44 6.97 -2.76
C ALA A 100 2.96 6.56 -2.73
N LEU A 101 2.60 5.44 -3.37
CA LEU A 101 1.22 4.93 -3.37
C LEU A 101 0.81 4.41 -1.99
N VAL A 102 1.68 3.68 -1.30
CA VAL A 102 1.43 3.24 0.08
C VAL A 102 1.25 4.44 1.02
N ALA A 103 1.96 5.54 0.78
CA ALA A 103 1.78 6.77 1.55
C ALA A 103 0.47 7.51 1.20
N ALA A 104 0.19 7.69 -0.09
CA ALA A 104 -0.81 8.62 -0.59
C ALA A 104 -2.22 8.02 -0.67
N VAL A 105 -2.37 6.75 -1.06
CA VAL A 105 -3.70 6.15 -1.28
C VAL A 105 -4.52 6.07 0.02
N PRO A 106 -3.97 5.72 1.19
CA PRO A 106 -4.71 5.80 2.45
C PRO A 106 -5.24 7.20 2.76
N MET A 107 -4.54 8.26 2.32
CA MET A 107 -4.94 9.66 2.52
C MET A 107 -6.16 10.04 1.68
N LEU A 108 -6.47 9.28 0.62
CA LEU A 108 -7.68 9.47 -0.18
C LEU A 108 -8.92 8.84 0.47
N ALA A 109 -8.77 7.96 1.46
CA ALA A 109 -9.88 7.28 2.10
C ALA A 109 -10.97 8.23 2.67
N PRO A 110 -10.65 9.37 3.33
CA PRO A 110 -11.65 10.32 3.84
C PRO A 110 -12.46 10.98 2.72
N LEU A 111 -11.88 11.20 1.54
CA LEU A 111 -12.54 11.84 0.39
C LEU A 111 -13.55 10.93 -0.30
N THR A 112 -13.46 9.61 -0.10
CA THR A 112 -14.38 8.62 -0.67
C THR A 112 -15.56 8.28 0.22
N ARG A 113 -15.69 8.92 1.40
CA ARG A 113 -16.92 8.85 2.19
C ARG A 113 -18.02 9.59 1.44
N ILE A 114 -18.87 8.83 0.77
CA ILE A 114 -20.21 9.29 0.41
C ILE A 114 -20.91 9.56 1.74
N VAL A 115 -21.04 10.84 2.11
CA VAL A 115 -21.93 11.26 3.19
C VAL A 115 -23.34 10.91 2.70
N PRO A 116 -24.09 10.01 3.37
CA PRO A 116 -25.51 9.87 3.09
C PRO A 116 -26.14 11.21 3.47
N ASP A 117 -26.69 11.91 2.48
CA ASP A 117 -27.42 13.16 2.70
C ASP A 117 -28.73 12.83 3.42
N GLY A 118 -28.62 12.72 4.75
CA GLY A 118 -29.66 12.24 5.66
C GLY A 118 -30.32 13.37 6.45
N SER A 119 -30.40 14.58 5.92
CA SER A 119 -31.11 15.69 6.57
C SER A 119 -31.98 16.47 5.60
N ARG A 120 -33.07 15.81 5.16
CA ARG A 120 -34.34 16.47 4.83
C ARG A 120 -35.46 15.61 5.38
N ALA A 121 -35.71 15.75 6.69
CA ALA A 121 -36.96 15.37 7.34
C ALA A 121 -37.58 16.66 7.88
#